data_AF-A0A8S8Y3N9-F1
#
_entry.id   AF-A0A8S8Y3N9-F1
#
_cell.length_a   1.000
_cell.length_b   1.000
_cell.length_c   1.000
_cell.angle_alpha   90.00
_cell.angle_beta   90.00
_cell.angle_gamma   90.00
#
_symmetry.space_group_name_H-M   'P 1'
#
loop_
_entity.id
_entity.type
_entity.pdbx_description
1 polymer ?
#
loop_
_entity_poly.entity_id
_entity_poly.type
_entity_poly.pdbx_seq_one_letter_code
_entity_poly.pdbx_strand_id
1 'polypeptide(L)'
;MKYVVVSGGVLSGLGKGVTASSIGVLLKAAGLRVTSIKIDPYLNSDAGTMSPFEHGEVFVLDDGGEVDLDLGNYERFLDINLSKDNNLTTGKIYAKVIEAERRGDYLGKTVQVIPHITDAVQDWIESVAARPADGSEETPMPASLNSVGRLVISNRLRTSRRCASFSSVSVVRTSPSSMSPWSRSWGPWASRKQNQRSTP
;
A
#
# COMPACT_ATOMS: atom_id res chain seq x y z
N MET A 1 9.69 -13.40 1.61
CA MET A 1 9.11 -12.10 2.00
C MET A 1 7.71 -12.28 2.57
N LYS A 2 7.33 -11.49 3.57
CA LYS A 2 5.98 -11.48 4.15
C LYS A 2 5.34 -10.12 3.89
N TYR A 3 4.04 -10.10 3.66
CA TYR A 3 3.29 -8.89 3.36
C TYR A 3 2.19 -8.69 4.40
N VAL A 4 2.09 -7.49 4.94
CA VAL A 4 0.98 -7.07 5.79
C VAL A 4 0.19 -6.08 4.96
N VAL A 5 -1.03 -6.46 4.56
CA VAL A 5 -1.90 -5.61 3.77
C VAL A 5 -2.84 -4.84 4.69
N VAL A 6 -2.66 -3.52 4.78
CA VAL A 6 -3.60 -2.66 5.49
C VAL A 6 -4.61 -2.12 4.51
N SER A 7 -5.88 -2.47 4.70
CA SER A 7 -6.97 -2.06 3.84
C SER A 7 -8.05 -1.27 4.57
N GLY A 8 -8.50 -0.21 3.91
CA GLY A 8 -9.52 0.71 4.43
C GLY A 8 -10.91 0.47 3.87
N GLY A 9 -11.93 0.75 4.67
CA GLY A 9 -13.27 1.01 4.16
C GLY A 9 -13.44 2.48 3.73
N VAL A 10 -14.66 2.81 3.33
CA VAL A 10 -15.05 3.99 2.51
C VAL A 10 -14.62 5.35 3.07
N LEU A 11 -14.37 5.49 4.38
CA LEU A 11 -13.99 6.76 4.99
C LEU A 11 -12.46 6.94 5.02
N SER A 12 -11.98 7.99 4.34
CA SER A 12 -10.65 8.57 4.57
C SER A 12 -10.58 9.19 5.97
N GLY A 13 -9.39 9.21 6.60
CA GLY A 13 -9.19 9.83 7.91
C GLY A 13 -9.35 8.95 9.17
N LEU A 14 -9.69 7.66 9.04
CA LEU A 14 -9.84 6.74 10.20
C LEU A 14 -8.53 6.29 10.87
N GLY A 15 -7.40 6.95 10.60
CA GLY A 15 -6.10 6.56 11.17
C GLY A 15 -5.46 5.33 10.53
N LYS A 16 -5.72 5.08 9.24
CA LYS A 16 -5.09 3.99 8.48
C LYS A 16 -3.57 4.14 8.42
N GLY A 17 -3.10 5.35 8.13
CA GLY A 17 -1.68 5.69 8.13
C GLY A 17 -1.05 5.43 9.49
N VAL A 18 -1.65 5.93 10.58
CA VAL A 18 -1.16 5.73 11.95
C VAL A 18 -1.13 4.25 12.33
N THR A 19 -2.20 3.50 12.07
CA THR A 19 -2.26 2.05 12.38
C THR A 19 -1.17 1.29 11.65
N ALA A 20 -0.98 1.61 10.36
CA ALA A 20 0.05 1.01 9.54
C ALA A 20 1.46 1.34 10.07
N SER A 21 1.74 2.62 10.34
CA SER A 21 2.98 3.05 10.97
C SER A 21 3.25 2.33 12.29
N SER A 22 2.26 2.22 13.18
CA SER A 22 2.42 1.53 14.47
C SER A 22 2.76 0.05 14.30
N ILE A 23 2.13 -0.64 13.34
CA ILE A 23 2.48 -2.02 13.02
C ILE A 23 3.92 -2.10 12.54
N GLY A 24 4.35 -1.20 11.64
CA GLY A 24 5.72 -1.19 11.14
C GLY A 24 6.75 -0.91 12.25
N VAL A 25 6.46 -0.02 13.20
CA VAL A 25 7.32 0.23 14.37
C VAL A 25 7.46 -1.01 15.23
N LEU A 26 6.37 -1.74 15.51
CA LEU A 26 6.42 -2.97 16.29
C LEU A 26 7.25 -4.05 15.58
N LEU A 27 7.13 -4.15 14.26
CA LEU A 27 7.94 -5.08 13.46
C LEU A 27 9.43 -4.67 13.47
N LYS A 28 9.74 -3.37 13.33
CA LYS A 28 11.12 -2.85 13.45
C LYS A 28 11.69 -3.13 14.84
N ALA A 29 10.91 -2.91 15.90
CA ALA A 29 11.30 -3.20 17.27
C ALA A 29 11.54 -4.71 17.53
N ALA A 30 10.86 -5.59 16.78
CA ALA A 30 11.10 -7.03 16.79
C ALA A 30 12.36 -7.45 15.98
N GLY A 31 13.16 -6.50 15.51
CA GLY A 31 14.37 -6.75 14.72
C GLY A 31 14.11 -7.09 13.26
N LEU A 32 12.91 -6.79 12.75
CA LEU A 32 12.54 -7.04 11.35
C LEU A 32 12.80 -5.80 10.50
N ARG A 33 13.32 -6.00 9.30
CA ARG A 33 13.38 -4.93 8.30
C ARG A 33 12.00 -4.71 7.69
N VAL A 34 11.58 -3.45 7.61
CA VAL A 34 10.26 -3.06 7.10
C VAL A 34 10.44 -1.99 6.02
N THR A 35 9.63 -2.08 4.98
CA THR A 35 9.34 -0.93 4.11
C THR A 35 7.83 -0.78 4.02
N SER A 36 7.39 0.42 3.67
CA SER A 36 6.00 0.71 3.32
C SER A 36 5.84 0.91 1.81
N ILE A 37 4.71 0.46 1.26
CA ILE A 37 4.25 0.84 -0.07
C ILE A 37 2.82 1.36 0.08
N LYS A 38 2.59 2.57 -0.43
CA LYS A 38 1.27 3.20 -0.50
C LYS A 38 0.70 2.97 -1.89
N ILE A 39 -0.54 2.51 -1.96
CA ILE A 39 -1.25 2.32 -3.24
C ILE A 39 -2.45 3.25 -3.30
N ASP A 40 -2.38 4.20 -4.22
CA ASP A 40 -3.40 5.22 -4.42
C ASP A 40 -4.18 4.99 -5.72
N PRO A 41 -5.52 5.00 -5.68
CA PRO A 41 -6.34 4.69 -6.85
C PRO A 41 -6.41 5.84 -7.88
N TYR A 42 -5.69 6.93 -7.69
CA TYR A 42 -5.75 8.10 -8.57
C TYR A 42 -5.06 7.86 -9.92
N LEU A 43 -5.60 8.50 -10.95
CA LEU A 43 -5.05 8.44 -12.31
C LEU A 43 -3.83 9.35 -12.51
N ASN A 44 -3.56 10.25 -11.57
CA ASN A 44 -2.34 11.07 -11.58
C ASN A 44 -1.11 10.16 -11.43
N SER A 45 -0.03 10.48 -12.14
CA SER A 45 1.24 9.73 -12.06
C SER A 45 1.96 9.93 -10.72
N ASP A 46 1.76 11.09 -10.11
CA ASP A 46 2.34 11.56 -8.86
C ASP A 46 1.37 12.54 -8.17
N ALA A 47 1.76 13.04 -7.00
CA ALA A 47 0.97 14.02 -6.26
C ALA A 47 1.18 15.47 -6.70
N GLY A 48 2.21 15.74 -7.51
CA GLY A 48 2.62 17.08 -7.93
C GLY A 48 1.56 17.90 -8.65
N THR A 49 0.76 17.20 -9.45
CA THR A 49 -0.30 17.81 -10.26
C THR A 49 -1.61 18.01 -9.50
N MET A 50 -1.71 17.51 -8.26
CA MET A 50 -2.93 17.59 -7.46
C MET A 50 -3.00 18.90 -6.68
N SER A 51 -4.20 19.47 -6.57
CA SER A 51 -4.42 20.67 -5.76
C SER A 51 -4.26 20.33 -4.27
N PRO A 52 -3.42 21.06 -3.50
CA PRO A 52 -3.27 20.83 -2.07
C PRO A 52 -4.56 21.00 -1.27
N PHE A 53 -5.48 21.81 -1.77
CA PHE A 53 -6.78 22.05 -1.13
C PHE A 53 -7.76 20.90 -1.27
N GLU A 54 -7.61 20.07 -2.31
CA GLU A 54 -8.53 18.97 -2.61
C GLU A 54 -8.01 17.64 -2.09
N HIS A 55 -6.69 17.41 -2.21
CA HIS A 55 -6.07 16.13 -1.90
C HIS A 55 -5.22 16.17 -0.62
N GLY A 56 -5.00 17.35 -0.04
CA GLY A 56 -4.04 17.56 1.03
C GLY A 56 -2.65 17.86 0.50
N GLU A 57 -1.74 18.12 1.43
CA GLU A 57 -0.37 18.53 1.12
C GLU A 57 0.40 17.45 0.33
N VAL A 58 1.28 17.89 -0.55
CA VAL A 58 2.24 17.02 -1.25
C VAL A 58 3.49 16.90 -0.39
N PHE A 59 3.96 15.67 -0.20
CA PHE A 59 5.23 15.41 0.48
C PHE A 59 6.33 15.17 -0.55
N VAL A 60 7.52 15.74 -0.33
CA VAL A 60 8.68 15.56 -1.21
C VAL A 60 9.69 14.68 -0.49
N LEU A 61 10.02 13.54 -1.09
CA LEU A 61 11.01 12.58 -0.57
C LEU A 61 12.45 13.05 -0.88
N ASP A 62 13.43 12.43 -0.22
CA ASP A 62 14.86 12.70 -0.43
C ASP A 62 15.32 12.52 -1.89
N ASP A 63 14.66 11.63 -2.65
CA ASP A 63 14.94 11.38 -4.07
C ASP A 63 14.25 12.39 -5.03
N GLY A 64 13.61 13.43 -4.48
CA GLY A 64 12.85 14.43 -5.21
C GLY A 64 11.47 13.96 -5.67
N GLY A 65 11.00 12.79 -5.22
CA GLY A 65 9.68 12.28 -5.54
C GLY A 65 8.55 13.06 -4.85
N GLU A 66 7.61 13.57 -5.64
CA GLU A 66 6.38 14.20 -5.16
C GLU A 66 5.30 13.15 -4.88
N VAL A 67 5.01 12.92 -3.60
CA VAL A 67 4.17 11.80 -3.12
C VAL A 67 3.06 12.25 -2.18
N ASP A 68 2.15 11.33 -1.88
CA ASP A 68 1.10 11.53 -0.89
C ASP A 68 1.67 11.79 0.52
N LEU A 69 0.98 12.63 1.30
CA LEU A 69 1.37 13.00 2.67
C LEU A 69 1.55 11.79 3.59
N ASP A 70 0.83 10.69 3.36
CA ASP A 70 0.96 9.49 4.19
C ASP A 70 2.39 8.91 4.14
N LEU A 71 3.14 9.07 3.05
CA LEU A 71 4.52 8.57 3.00
C LEU A 71 5.45 9.32 3.96
N GLY A 72 5.27 10.62 4.13
CA GLY A 72 6.01 11.39 5.13
C GLY A 72 5.69 10.94 6.55
N ASN A 73 4.47 10.46 6.81
CA ASN A 73 4.15 9.82 8.09
C ASN A 73 4.86 8.49 8.26
N TYR A 74 5.02 7.70 7.18
CA TYR A 74 5.73 6.43 7.25
C TYR A 74 7.23 6.63 7.52
N GLU A 75 7.89 7.55 6.81
CA GLU A 75 9.31 7.86 7.05
C GLU A 75 9.56 8.30 8.49
N ARG A 76 8.76 9.25 9.00
CA ARG A 76 8.93 9.78 10.37
C ARG A 76 8.70 8.73 11.45
N PHE A 77 7.71 7.85 11.28
CA PHE A 77 7.41 6.84 12.30
C PHE A 77 8.35 5.64 12.22
N LEU A 78 8.69 5.21 11.00
CA LEU A 78 9.53 4.03 10.80
C LEU A 78 11.01 4.36 10.85
N ASP A 79 11.40 5.63 10.71
CA ASP A 79 12.79 6.08 10.68
C ASP A 79 13.55 5.30 9.58
N ILE A 80 13.05 5.46 8.34
CA ILE A 80 13.56 4.87 7.10
C ILE A 80 13.41 5.88 5.97
N ASN A 81 14.20 5.74 4.90
CA ASN A 81 14.09 6.58 3.72
C ASN A 81 13.32 5.83 2.62
N LEU A 82 12.20 6.40 2.21
CA LEU A 82 11.38 5.90 1.12
C LEU A 82 11.77 6.59 -0.19
N SER A 83 11.48 5.93 -1.30
CA SER A 83 11.67 6.50 -2.64
C SER A 83 10.33 6.75 -3.31
N LYS A 84 10.33 7.50 -4.41
CA LYS A 84 9.15 7.74 -5.25
C LYS A 84 8.44 6.47 -5.73
N ASP A 85 9.14 5.33 -5.73
CA ASP A 85 8.59 4.04 -6.12
C ASP A 85 7.75 3.39 -5.00
N ASN A 86 7.89 3.85 -3.76
CA ASN A 86 7.05 3.46 -2.63
C ASN A 86 5.64 4.07 -2.71
N ASN A 87 5.42 5.07 -3.58
CA ASN A 87 4.10 5.56 -3.95
C ASN A 87 3.66 4.99 -5.31
N LEU A 88 2.66 4.11 -5.28
CA LEU A 88 2.10 3.48 -6.46
C LEU A 88 0.72 4.06 -6.78
N THR A 89 0.60 4.71 -7.93
CA THR A 89 -0.68 5.23 -8.42
C THR A 89 -1.19 4.43 -9.61
N THR A 90 -2.50 4.52 -9.87
CA THR A 90 -3.11 3.94 -11.10
C THR A 90 -2.46 4.55 -12.34
N GLY A 91 -2.26 5.87 -12.36
CA GLY A 91 -1.62 6.57 -13.48
C GLY A 91 -0.25 6.00 -13.85
N LYS A 92 0.60 5.80 -12.85
CA LYS A 92 1.97 5.27 -13.01
C LYS A 92 1.96 3.86 -13.63
N ILE A 93 1.08 2.98 -13.15
CA ILE A 93 0.96 1.62 -13.69
C ILE A 93 0.40 1.62 -15.11
N TYR A 94 -0.64 2.41 -15.38
CA TYR A 94 -1.21 2.49 -16.72
C TYR A 94 -0.21 3.03 -17.73
N ALA A 95 0.53 4.09 -17.39
CA ALA A 95 1.60 4.63 -18.22
C ALA A 95 2.65 3.55 -18.56
N LYS A 96 3.12 2.80 -17.56
CA LYS A 96 4.09 1.70 -17.75
C LYS A 96 3.57 0.62 -18.71
N VAL A 97 2.31 0.20 -18.55
CA VAL A 97 1.71 -0.85 -19.40
C VAL A 97 1.47 -0.35 -20.82
N ILE A 98 1.01 0.90 -20.98
CA ILE A 98 0.84 1.52 -22.30
C ILE A 98 2.19 1.68 -22.99
N GLU A 99 3.25 2.08 -22.29
CA GLU A 99 4.58 2.20 -22.87
C GLU A 99 5.15 0.84 -23.32
N ALA A 100 4.97 -0.21 -22.50
CA ALA A 100 5.36 -1.57 -22.87
C ALA A 100 4.59 -2.08 -24.10
N GLU A 101 3.30 -1.74 -24.21
CA GLU A 101 2.50 -2.02 -25.40
C GLU A 101 3.05 -1.35 -26.64
N ARG A 102 3.33 -0.04 -26.57
CA ARG A 102 3.87 0.72 -27.70
C ARG A 102 5.26 0.30 -28.12
N ARG A 103 6.06 -0.25 -27.20
CA ARG A 103 7.38 -0.84 -27.49
C ARG A 103 7.28 -2.22 -28.18
N GLY A 104 6.10 -2.85 -28.13
CA GLY A 104 5.84 -4.15 -28.74
C GLY A 104 6.06 -5.35 -27.79
N ASP A 105 6.19 -5.12 -26.48
CA ASP A 105 6.46 -6.18 -25.49
C ASP A 105 5.34 -7.24 -25.44
N TYR A 106 4.12 -6.87 -25.83
CA TYR A 106 2.97 -7.78 -25.89
C TYR A 106 2.79 -8.48 -27.25
N LEU A 107 3.76 -8.35 -28.17
CA LEU A 107 3.79 -9.04 -29.47
C LEU A 107 2.52 -8.83 -30.31
N GLY A 108 1.94 -7.62 -30.24
CA GLY A 108 0.71 -7.24 -30.96
C GLY A 108 -0.58 -7.86 -30.40
N LYS A 109 -0.53 -8.53 -29.24
CA LYS A 109 -1.73 -9.07 -28.57
C LYS A 109 -2.51 -7.98 -27.85
N THR A 110 -3.79 -8.23 -27.59
CA THR A 110 -4.65 -7.30 -26.87
C THR A 110 -4.22 -7.15 -25.42
N VAL A 111 -3.97 -5.91 -25.02
CA VAL A 111 -3.69 -5.55 -23.63
C VAL A 111 -5.01 -5.31 -22.90
N GLN A 112 -5.12 -5.90 -21.72
CA GLN A 112 -6.32 -5.95 -20.90
C GLN A 112 -5.98 -5.64 -19.45
N VAL A 113 -6.97 -5.14 -18.69
CA VAL A 113 -6.81 -4.87 -17.25
C VAL A 113 -6.37 -6.14 -16.50
N ILE A 114 -6.99 -7.27 -16.80
CA ILE A 114 -6.53 -8.58 -16.32
C ILE A 114 -6.03 -9.36 -17.54
N PRO A 115 -4.80 -9.91 -17.52
CA PRO A 115 -3.85 -9.93 -16.40
C PRO A 115 -2.88 -8.75 -16.37
N HIS A 116 -2.72 -7.99 -17.46
CA HIS A 116 -1.56 -7.11 -17.68
C HIS A 116 -1.40 -6.00 -16.64
N ILE A 117 -2.47 -5.28 -16.29
CA ILE A 117 -2.41 -4.23 -15.25
C ILE A 117 -2.18 -4.87 -13.88
N THR A 118 -2.89 -5.97 -13.58
CA THR A 118 -2.74 -6.65 -12.29
C THR A 118 -1.36 -7.29 -12.09
N ASP A 119 -0.71 -7.75 -13.16
CA ASP A 119 0.63 -8.31 -13.12
C ASP A 119 1.67 -7.18 -12.98
N ALA A 120 1.50 -6.07 -13.71
CA ALA A 120 2.35 -4.89 -13.55
C ALA A 120 2.35 -4.33 -12.11
N VAL A 121 1.20 -4.36 -11.42
CA VAL A 121 1.09 -4.00 -10.00
C VAL A 121 1.89 -4.96 -9.12
N GLN A 122 1.78 -6.28 -9.36
CA GLN A 122 2.51 -7.30 -8.59
C GLN A 122 4.02 -7.17 -8.78
N ASP A 123 4.47 -7.06 -10.03
CA ASP A 123 5.88 -6.89 -10.38
C ASP A 123 6.47 -5.62 -9.74
N TRP A 124 5.67 -4.53 -9.68
CA TRP A 124 6.07 -3.30 -9.00
C TRP A 124 6.27 -3.51 -7.50
N ILE A 125 5.28 -4.13 -6.84
CA ILE A 125 5.32 -4.41 -5.40
C ILE A 125 6.53 -5.29 -5.07
N GLU A 126 6.80 -6.33 -5.88
CA GLU A 126 7.95 -7.22 -5.68
C GLU A 126 9.28 -6.49 -5.89
N SER A 127 9.39 -5.67 -6.94
CA SER A 127 10.58 -4.85 -7.21
C SER A 127 10.90 -3.91 -6.05
N VAL A 128 9.91 -3.16 -5.56
CA VAL A 128 10.10 -2.23 -4.44
C VAL A 128 10.33 -3.00 -3.13
N ALA A 129 9.69 -4.16 -2.98
CA ALA A 129 9.94 -5.06 -1.87
C ALA A 129 11.33 -5.72 -1.90
N ALA A 130 12.04 -5.72 -3.01
CA ALA A 130 13.42 -6.20 -3.06
C ALA A 130 14.44 -5.14 -2.62
N ARG A 131 14.05 -3.86 -2.55
CA ARG A 131 14.97 -2.78 -2.18
C ARG A 131 15.02 -2.59 -0.65
N PRO A 132 16.22 -2.37 -0.07
CA PRO A 132 16.37 -1.93 1.30
C PRO A 132 15.93 -0.45 1.42
N ALA A 133 15.30 -0.11 2.54
CA ALA A 133 14.85 1.25 2.86
C ALA A 133 15.61 1.84 4.08
N ASP A 134 16.49 1.06 4.69
CA ASP A 134 17.28 1.37 5.88
C ASP A 134 18.66 1.97 5.55
N GLY A 135 18.89 2.36 4.29
CA GLY A 135 20.18 2.90 3.83
C GLY A 135 21.30 1.86 3.70
N SER A 136 21.02 0.57 3.96
CA SER A 136 21.99 -0.50 3.73
C SER A 136 22.07 -0.86 2.24
N GLU A 137 23.28 -1.14 1.73
CA GLU A 137 23.47 -1.70 0.37
C GLU A 137 23.15 -3.21 0.29
N GLU A 138 22.80 -3.83 1.43
CA GLU A 138 22.47 -5.24 1.48
C GLU A 138 21.09 -5.48 0.85
N THR A 139 21.09 -6.11 -0.32
CA THR A 139 19.88 -6.76 -0.84
C THR A 139 19.31 -7.64 0.27
N PRO A 140 18.02 -7.51 0.63
CA PRO A 140 17.41 -8.39 1.61
C PRO A 140 17.49 -9.83 1.12
N MET A 141 18.49 -10.58 1.57
CA MET A 141 18.79 -11.90 1.04
C MET A 141 17.57 -12.82 1.18
N PRO A 142 17.29 -13.68 0.18
CA PRO A 142 16.14 -14.57 0.21
C PRO A 142 16.27 -15.77 1.18
N ALA A 143 17.40 -15.96 1.87
CA ALA A 143 17.60 -17.14 2.71
C ALA A 143 18.63 -16.93 3.84
N SER A 144 18.19 -16.44 5.00
CA SER A 144 18.37 -17.09 6.31
C SER A 144 17.75 -16.20 7.38
N LEU A 145 17.02 -16.83 8.29
CA LEU A 145 16.46 -16.36 9.57
C LEU A 145 15.89 -14.92 9.70
N ASN A 146 14.68 -14.91 10.28
CA ASN A 146 13.89 -13.78 10.80
C ASN A 146 12.93 -13.16 9.78
N SER A 147 11.64 -13.31 10.08
CA SER A 147 10.49 -13.01 9.23
C SER A 147 10.40 -11.54 8.83
N VAL A 148 11.04 -11.12 7.74
CA VAL A 148 10.90 -9.75 7.19
C VAL A 148 9.42 -9.47 6.86
N GLY A 149 8.74 -8.70 7.72
CA GLY A 149 7.36 -8.28 7.57
C GLY A 149 7.27 -6.96 6.82
N ARG A 150 6.79 -6.99 5.58
CA ARG A 150 6.72 -5.82 4.71
C ARG A 150 5.29 -5.29 4.66
N LEU A 151 5.08 -3.99 4.85
CA LEU A 151 3.74 -3.42 5.00
C LEU A 151 3.27 -2.82 3.68
N VAL A 152 2.26 -3.41 3.07
CA VAL A 152 1.59 -2.88 1.87
C VAL A 152 0.28 -2.25 2.31
N ILE A 153 0.07 -0.97 2.03
CA ILE A 153 -1.16 -0.28 2.42
C ILE A 153 -1.97 -0.09 1.15
N SER A 154 -3.10 -0.81 1.06
CA SER A 154 -3.94 -0.84 -0.13
C SER A 154 -5.39 -0.57 0.21
N ASN A 155 -6.00 0.42 -0.45
CA ASN A 155 -7.44 0.68 -0.32
C ASN A 155 -8.32 -0.37 -1.03
N ARG A 156 -7.77 -1.24 -1.90
CA ARG A 156 -8.49 -2.37 -2.54
C ARG A 156 -7.55 -3.28 -3.33
N LEU A 157 -7.22 -4.45 -2.79
CA LEU A 157 -6.60 -5.56 -3.55
C LEU A 157 -7.40 -6.83 -3.29
N ARG A 158 -8.25 -7.25 -4.24
CA ARG A 158 -8.98 -8.51 -4.12
C ARG A 158 -9.40 -9.10 -5.47
N THR A 159 -8.47 -9.29 -6.43
CA THR A 159 -8.89 -9.83 -7.75
C THR A 159 -7.91 -10.75 -8.50
N SER A 160 -6.65 -11.02 -8.10
CA SER A 160 -5.78 -11.92 -8.89
C SER A 160 -5.54 -13.29 -8.26
N ARG A 161 -5.56 -14.36 -9.07
CA ARG A 161 -5.28 -15.75 -8.65
C ARG A 161 -3.83 -15.97 -8.23
N ARG A 162 -2.87 -15.14 -8.67
CA ARG A 162 -1.48 -15.12 -8.15
C ARG A 162 -1.37 -14.56 -6.74
N CYS A 163 -2.34 -13.76 -6.30
CA CYS A 163 -2.41 -13.28 -4.92
C CYS A 163 -2.54 -14.46 -3.92
N ALA A 164 -3.06 -15.62 -4.36
CA ALA A 164 -3.12 -16.85 -3.58
C ALA A 164 -1.74 -17.54 -3.39
N SER A 165 -0.72 -17.18 -4.17
CA SER A 165 0.66 -17.66 -3.96
C SER A 165 1.39 -16.93 -2.82
N PHE A 166 0.84 -15.81 -2.35
CA PHE A 166 1.24 -15.21 -1.08
C PHE A 166 0.64 -15.99 0.10
N SER A 167 1.19 -17.15 0.41
CA SER A 167 0.98 -17.85 1.69
C SER A 167 1.47 -17.03 2.92
N SER A 168 1.96 -15.82 2.68
CA SER A 168 2.63 -14.92 3.59
C SER A 168 1.98 -13.52 3.68
N VAL A 169 0.70 -13.39 3.29
CA VAL A 169 -0.09 -12.15 3.44
C VAL A 169 -0.98 -12.17 4.68
N SER A 170 -0.85 -11.16 5.55
CA SER A 170 -1.78 -10.86 6.63
C SER A 170 -2.59 -9.62 6.29
N VAL A 171 -3.93 -9.67 6.38
CA VAL A 171 -4.79 -8.52 6.02
C VAL A 171 -5.34 -7.86 7.29
N VAL A 172 -5.03 -6.58 7.48
CA VAL A 172 -5.64 -5.71 8.49
C VAL A 172 -6.74 -4.89 7.81
N ARG A 173 -7.95 -4.91 8.37
CA ARG A 173 -9.09 -4.14 7.85
C ARG A 173 -9.50 -3.05 8.82
N THR A 174 -9.56 -1.82 8.33
CA THR A 174 -10.14 -0.67 9.03
C THR A 174 -11.37 -0.20 8.25
N SER A 175 -12.53 -0.84 8.46
CA SER A 175 -13.78 -0.50 7.77
C SER A 175 -14.74 0.28 8.67
N PRO A 176 -15.70 1.03 8.13
CA PRO A 176 -16.79 1.60 8.93
C PRO A 176 -17.51 0.54 9.77
N SER A 177 -17.61 -0.69 9.27
CA SER A 177 -18.17 -1.83 10.01
C SER A 177 -17.29 -2.37 11.14
N SER A 178 -15.99 -2.05 11.16
CA SER A 178 -15.08 -2.35 12.27
C SER A 178 -14.97 -1.20 13.27
N MET A 179 -15.63 -0.06 13.01
CA MET A 179 -15.72 1.02 13.98
C MET A 179 -16.75 0.65 15.04
N SER A 180 -16.45 0.98 16.29
CA SER A 180 -17.43 0.92 17.37
C SER A 180 -17.99 2.33 17.58
N PRO A 181 -19.14 2.68 16.97
CA PRO A 181 -19.73 3.99 17.12
C PRO A 181 -20.16 4.18 18.58
N TRP A 182 -19.75 5.31 19.16
CA TRP A 182 -20.27 5.77 20.44
C TRP A 182 -21.26 6.92 20.18
N SER A 183 -22.48 6.79 20.70
CA SER A 183 -23.49 7.84 20.62
C SER A 183 -23.86 8.32 22.02
N ARG A 184 -23.85 9.65 22.21
CA ARG A 184 -24.28 10.29 23.45
C ARG A 184 -25.73 9.96 23.83
N SER A 185 -26.58 9.60 22.87
CA SER A 185 -28.01 9.32 23.12
C SER A 185 -28.34 7.86 23.42
N TRP A 186 -27.43 6.90 23.25
CA TRP A 186 -27.75 5.45 23.29
C TRP A 186 -26.99 4.62 24.35
N GLY A 187 -26.12 5.22 25.18
CA GLY A 187 -25.33 4.43 26.15
C GLY A 187 -24.25 3.54 25.50
N PRO A 188 -23.57 2.66 26.26
CA PRO A 188 -22.21 2.19 25.94
C PRO A 188 -22.09 1.33 24.67
N TRP A 189 -20.91 1.44 24.04
CA TRP A 189 -20.32 0.69 22.93
C TRP A 189 -21.23 -0.34 22.23
N ALA A 190 -21.86 0.08 21.13
CA ALA A 190 -22.62 -0.82 20.27
C ALA A 190 -21.69 -1.59 19.32
N SER A 191 -21.20 -2.76 19.73
CA SER A 191 -20.51 -3.71 18.81
C SER A 191 -21.49 -4.54 17.96
N ARG A 192 -22.79 -4.50 18.27
CA ARG A 192 -23.82 -5.30 17.62
C ARG A 192 -24.68 -4.45 16.70
N LYS A 193 -24.36 -4.44 15.40
CA LYS A 193 -25.31 -4.40 14.25
C LYS A 193 -24.65 -4.27 12.88
N GLN A 194 -23.36 -3.95 12.78
CA GLN A 194 -22.66 -3.82 11.49
C GLN A 194 -21.89 -5.07 11.03
N ASN A 195 -21.70 -6.07 11.89
CA ASN A 195 -20.96 -7.30 11.57
C ASN A 195 -21.76 -8.33 10.73
N GLN A 196 -23.01 -8.02 10.39
CA GLN A 196 -23.88 -8.86 9.55
C GLN A 196 -24.35 -8.07 8.32
N ARG A 197 -23.46 -7.88 7.34
CA ARG A 197 -23.89 -7.79 5.95
C ARG A 197 -23.30 -9.00 5.24
N SER A 198 -24.09 -10.07 5.22
CA SER A 198 -23.95 -11.16 4.27
C SER A 198 -23.90 -10.58 2.87
N THR A 199 -22.84 -10.91 2.13
CA THR A 199 -22.80 -10.79 0.68
C THR A 199 -23.96 -11.60 0.08
N PRO A 200 -24.65 -11.13 -0.97
CA PRO A 200 -25.39 -12.04 -1.85
C PRO A 200 -24.42 -13.02 -2.54
#